data_AF-A0A356BCH1-F1
#
_entry.id   AF-A0A356BCH1-F1
#
_cell.length_a   1.000
_cell.length_b   1.000
_cell.length_c   1.000
_cell.angle_alpha   90.00
_cell.angle_beta   90.00
_cell.angle_gamma   90.00
#
_symmetry.space_group_name_H-M   'P 1'
#
loop_
_entity.id
_entity.type
_entity.pdbx_description
1 polymer ?
#
loop_
_entity_poly.entity_id
_entity_poly.type
_entity_poly.pdbx_seq_one_letter_code
_entity_poly.pdbx_strand_id
1 'polypeptide(L)'
;DEKQNVRLVQSNDTRIDHTQSMLDYTAKTLPRFSDLSGYIVCAKSPSCGMERVRLFDAKGQQLGKLGVGLYTHQLMQKYPWLPVEEDGRLFDADLRENFICRVFSCHDYQQTMRDGFSIGKLVAFHSRYKFLVMAHSPAAYRTLGRLVAQAKLFAPDELCQRYLLELMQALKNIATRKQHTNVLQHLQGFLKHSLNADAKQELTELIHRYRQGFVPLLAPITLLQHHLKLQPNSYVSSQRYFEPYPESLGLRA
;
A
#
# COMPACT_ATOMS: atom_id res chain seq x y z
N ASP A 1 10.24 24.63 13.69
CA ASP A 1 10.49 23.42 14.50
C ASP A 1 9.97 23.54 15.92
N GLU A 2 8.66 23.72 16.09
CA GLU A 2 8.01 23.47 17.38
C GLU A 2 7.46 22.06 17.37
N LYS A 3 8.18 21.12 17.99
CA LYS A 3 7.60 19.83 18.37
C LYS A 3 6.48 20.14 19.37
N GLN A 4 5.24 20.19 18.90
CA GLN A 4 4.07 20.28 19.78
C GLN A 4 4.14 19.13 20.79
N ASN A 5 4.31 19.48 22.06
CA ASN A 5 4.47 18.53 23.16
C ASN A 5 3.10 17.95 23.53
N VAL A 6 2.60 17.03 22.69
CA VAL A 6 1.28 16.40 22.85
C VAL A 6 1.30 15.51 24.10
N ARG A 7 0.39 15.80 25.04
CA ARG A 7 0.23 15.03 26.28
C ARG A 7 -1.03 14.18 26.24
N LEU A 8 -0.96 12.96 26.75
CA LEU A 8 -2.10 12.07 26.95
C LEU A 8 -2.58 12.21 28.40
N VAL A 9 -3.65 12.97 28.62
CA VAL A 9 -4.24 13.20 29.95
C VAL A 9 -5.66 12.64 30.04
N GLN A 10 -6.18 12.43 31.25
CA GLN A 10 -7.58 12.06 31.42
C GLN A 10 -8.50 13.21 31.02
N SER A 11 -9.63 12.90 30.38
CA SER A 11 -10.59 13.91 29.91
C SER A 11 -11.36 14.60 31.04
N ASN A 12 -11.46 13.96 32.21
CA ASN A 12 -12.13 14.49 33.41
C ASN A 12 -11.16 15.09 34.44
N ASP A 13 -9.86 14.79 34.38
CA ASP A 13 -8.82 15.42 35.19
C ASP A 13 -7.50 15.53 34.43
N THR A 14 -7.20 16.72 33.91
CA THR A 14 -6.00 16.98 33.09
C THR A 14 -4.70 16.94 33.88
N ARG A 15 -4.75 16.85 35.22
CA ARG A 15 -3.56 16.67 36.07
C ARG A 15 -3.06 15.23 36.04
N ILE A 16 -3.92 14.28 35.68
CA ILE A 16 -3.55 12.87 35.54
C ILE A 16 -3.00 12.65 34.13
N ASP A 17 -1.67 12.61 34.05
CA ASP A 17 -0.90 12.47 32.81
C ASP A 17 -0.42 11.02 32.62
N HIS A 18 -0.83 10.42 31.52
CA HIS A 18 -0.46 9.06 31.10
C HIS A 18 0.59 9.03 29.98
N THR A 19 1.16 10.18 29.59
CA THR A 19 2.11 10.31 28.47
C THR A 19 3.29 9.37 28.66
N GLN A 20 4.00 9.47 29.80
CA GLN A 20 5.19 8.63 30.02
C GLN A 20 4.84 7.15 30.07
N SER A 21 3.77 6.78 30.78
CA SER A 21 3.31 5.38 30.84
C SER A 21 2.98 4.81 29.46
N MET A 22 2.37 5.62 28.57
CA MET A 22 2.08 5.23 27.20
C MET A 22 3.36 5.11 26.35
N LEU A 23 4.30 6.05 26.49
CA LEU A 23 5.60 5.99 25.81
C LEU A 23 6.37 4.73 26.22
N ASP A 24 6.41 4.43 27.53
CA ASP A 24 7.10 3.25 28.08
C ASP A 24 6.43 1.95 27.61
N TYR A 25 5.10 1.90 27.63
CA TYR A 25 4.34 0.76 27.11
C TYR A 25 4.64 0.53 25.63
N THR A 26 4.64 1.60 24.84
CA THR A 26 4.87 1.53 23.39
C THR A 26 6.30 1.12 23.07
N ALA A 27 7.29 1.67 23.79
CA ALA A 27 8.70 1.28 23.65
C ALA A 27 8.94 -0.22 23.91
N LYS A 28 8.22 -0.80 24.89
CA LYS A 28 8.27 -2.24 25.20
C LYS A 28 7.50 -3.09 24.18
N THR A 29 6.40 -2.57 23.63
CA THR A 29 5.50 -3.34 22.77
C THR A 29 5.96 -3.38 21.32
N LEU A 30 6.37 -2.23 20.77
CA LEU A 30 6.68 -2.12 19.34
C LEU A 30 7.76 -3.08 18.80
N PRO A 31 8.84 -3.45 19.54
CA PRO A 31 9.79 -4.44 19.05
C PRO A 31 9.14 -5.77 18.64
N ARG A 32 7.98 -6.13 19.22
CA ARG A 32 7.25 -7.36 18.90
C ARG A 32 6.52 -7.32 17.55
N PHE A 33 6.52 -6.19 16.87
CA PHE A 33 5.78 -5.96 15.63
C PHE A 33 6.66 -5.87 14.37
N SER A 34 7.96 -6.20 14.48
CA SER A 34 8.89 -6.17 13.34
C SER A 34 8.43 -7.01 12.15
N ASP A 35 7.66 -8.07 12.43
CA ASP A 35 7.27 -9.08 11.44
C ASP A 35 5.81 -8.91 10.99
N LEU A 36 5.12 -7.87 11.47
CA LEU A 36 3.76 -7.58 10.99
C LEU A 36 3.80 -7.07 9.55
N SER A 37 2.78 -7.43 8.78
CA SER A 37 2.57 -6.93 7.41
C SER A 37 1.40 -5.94 7.33
N GLY A 38 0.72 -5.69 8.45
CA GLY A 38 -0.38 -4.73 8.56
C GLY A 38 -0.83 -4.56 10.01
N TYR A 39 -1.45 -3.42 10.31
CA TYR A 39 -2.00 -3.14 11.64
C TYR A 39 -3.30 -2.34 11.51
N ILE A 40 -4.35 -2.78 12.21
CA ILE A 40 -5.62 -2.06 12.29
C ILE A 40 -5.72 -1.41 13.66
N VAL A 41 -5.91 -0.10 13.69
CA VAL A 41 -6.14 0.65 14.93
C VAL A 41 -7.62 0.90 15.17
N CYS A 42 -8.04 0.91 16.43
CA CYS A 42 -9.41 1.23 16.79
C CYS A 42 -9.67 2.75 16.68
N ALA A 43 -10.76 3.11 15.99
CA ALA A 43 -11.22 4.48 15.87
C ALA A 43 -11.48 5.13 17.23
N LYS A 44 -11.34 6.47 17.28
CA LYS A 44 -11.75 7.34 18.41
C LYS A 44 -11.03 7.09 19.74
N SER A 45 -10.05 6.19 19.80
CA SER A 45 -9.18 6.06 20.95
C SER A 45 -8.19 7.24 21.01
N PRO A 46 -8.05 7.95 22.13
CA PRO A 46 -7.08 9.04 22.27
C PRO A 46 -5.62 8.55 22.18
N SER A 47 -5.37 7.26 22.45
CA SER A 47 -4.05 6.64 22.27
C SER A 47 -3.85 6.03 20.87
N CYS A 48 -4.89 5.43 20.29
CA CYS A 48 -4.77 4.59 19.08
C CYS A 48 -5.37 5.18 17.80
N GLY A 49 -6.14 6.26 17.83
CA GLY A 49 -6.79 6.82 16.62
C GLY A 49 -5.77 7.23 15.54
N MET A 50 -6.08 7.01 14.26
CA MET A 50 -5.12 7.26 13.17
C MET A 50 -5.28 8.64 12.50
N GLU A 51 -6.50 9.17 12.39
CA GLU A 51 -6.73 10.45 11.70
C GLU A 51 -7.52 11.51 12.48
N ARG A 52 -8.07 11.17 13.66
CA ARG A 52 -9.11 12.01 14.31
C ARG A 52 -9.06 12.03 15.84
N VAL A 53 -7.86 12.08 16.43
CA VAL A 53 -7.72 12.24 17.88
C VAL A 53 -8.05 13.68 18.27
N ARG A 54 -8.99 13.85 19.21
CA ARG A 54 -9.40 15.18 19.69
C ARG A 54 -8.25 15.82 20.48
N LEU A 55 -7.90 17.05 20.15
CA LEU A 55 -6.99 17.86 20.95
C LEU A 55 -7.76 18.89 21.75
N PHE A 56 -7.24 19.14 22.93
CA PHE A 56 -7.69 20.20 23.81
C PHE A 56 -6.48 21.07 24.14
N ASP A 57 -6.68 22.38 24.24
CA ASP A 57 -5.67 23.26 24.79
C ASP A 57 -5.58 23.11 26.32
N ALA A 58 -4.65 23.84 26.92
CA ALA A 58 -4.51 23.90 28.38
C ALA A 58 -5.76 24.45 29.10
N LYS A 59 -6.71 25.07 28.38
CA LYS A 59 -7.96 25.62 28.89
C LYS A 59 -9.16 24.67 28.66
N GLY A 60 -8.93 23.49 28.10
CA GLY A 60 -9.97 22.51 27.79
C GLY A 60 -10.78 22.83 26.53
N GLN A 61 -10.41 23.84 25.76
CA GLN A 61 -11.04 24.17 24.50
C GLN A 61 -10.53 23.23 23.40
N GLN A 62 -11.45 22.66 22.62
CA GLN A 62 -11.08 21.76 21.54
C GLN A 62 -10.30 22.53 20.46
N LEU A 63 -9.00 22.28 20.34
CA LEU A 63 -8.11 22.93 19.38
C LEU A 63 -8.26 22.41 17.94
N GLY A 64 -8.92 21.26 17.78
CA GLY A 64 -9.08 20.57 16.51
C GLY A 64 -8.94 19.06 16.67
N LYS A 65 -8.60 18.38 15.58
CA LYS A 65 -8.21 16.96 15.59
C LYS A 65 -6.73 16.88 15.21
N LEU A 66 -5.86 16.35 16.08
CA LEU A 66 -4.56 15.85 15.63
C LEU A 66 -4.83 14.53 14.92
N GLY A 67 -4.13 14.30 13.81
CA GLY A 67 -4.30 13.11 12.99
C GLY A 67 -4.14 11.84 13.85
N VAL A 68 -2.99 11.67 14.50
CA VAL A 68 -2.56 10.36 14.98
C VAL A 68 -2.39 10.35 16.52
N GLY A 69 -2.95 9.35 17.20
CA GLY A 69 -2.74 9.10 18.63
C GLY A 69 -1.29 8.72 18.94
N LEU A 70 -0.86 8.96 20.17
CA LEU A 70 0.56 8.85 20.56
C LEU A 70 1.16 7.47 20.24
N TYR A 71 0.41 6.39 20.47
CA TYR A 71 0.85 5.03 20.16
C TYR A 71 0.98 4.81 18.65
N THR A 72 -0.05 5.16 17.88
CA THR A 72 -0.08 4.98 16.42
C THR A 72 1.00 5.83 15.74
N HIS A 73 1.29 7.01 16.28
CA HIS A 73 2.36 7.87 15.81
C HIS A 73 3.73 7.19 16.00
N GLN A 74 4.00 6.64 17.19
CA GLN A 74 5.24 5.90 17.43
C GLN A 74 5.36 4.63 16.58
N LEU A 75 4.25 3.90 16.36
CA LEU A 75 4.20 2.75 15.47
C LEU A 75 4.61 3.15 14.04
N MET A 76 3.98 4.20 13.50
CA MET A 76 4.24 4.68 12.13
C MET A 76 5.64 5.30 11.98
N GLN A 77 6.20 5.88 13.05
CA GLN A 77 7.59 6.35 13.03
C GLN A 77 8.60 5.20 13.04
N LYS A 78 8.34 4.16 13.85
CA LYS A 78 9.24 3.01 13.96
C LYS A 78 9.19 2.10 12.73
N TYR A 79 7.99 1.88 12.19
CA TYR A 79 7.75 1.06 11.01
C TYR A 79 7.03 1.88 9.93
N PRO A 80 7.72 2.83 9.27
CA PRO A 80 7.11 3.73 8.29
C PRO A 80 6.64 3.02 7.02
N TRP A 81 7.05 1.78 6.81
CA TRP A 81 6.61 0.89 5.75
C TRP A 81 5.34 0.09 6.12
N LEU A 82 4.96 -0.01 7.40
CA LEU A 82 3.85 -0.86 7.82
C LEU A 82 2.51 -0.27 7.35
N PRO A 83 1.67 -1.04 6.65
CA PRO A 83 0.30 -0.64 6.37
C PRO A 83 -0.48 -0.48 7.68
N VAL A 84 -0.91 0.74 7.98
CA VAL A 84 -1.77 1.05 9.11
C VAL A 84 -3.08 1.65 8.59
N GLU A 85 -4.21 1.20 9.12
CA GLU A 85 -5.54 1.73 8.81
C GLU A 85 -6.43 1.72 10.06
N GLU A 86 -7.46 2.56 10.08
CA GLU A 86 -8.45 2.60 11.15
C GLU A 86 -9.63 1.68 10.82
N ASP A 87 -10.13 0.92 11.80
CA ASP A 87 -11.26 -0.01 11.63
C ASP A 87 -12.49 0.64 10.97
N GLY A 88 -12.85 1.87 11.39
CA GLY A 88 -13.97 2.62 10.81
C GLY A 88 -13.76 3.06 9.36
N ARG A 89 -12.51 3.15 8.89
CA ARG A 89 -12.19 3.48 7.49
C ARG A 89 -12.29 2.28 6.56
N LEU A 90 -12.18 1.06 7.10
CA LEU A 90 -12.31 -0.18 6.33
C LEU A 90 -13.76 -0.50 5.91
N PHE A 91 -14.74 0.30 6.32
CA PHE A 91 -16.09 0.24 5.75
C PHE A 91 -16.17 0.82 4.33
N ASP A 92 -15.24 1.71 3.96
CA ASP A 92 -15.09 2.18 2.59
C ASP A 92 -14.40 1.10 1.76
N ALA A 93 -15.04 0.72 0.64
CA ALA A 93 -14.57 -0.40 -0.17
C ALA A 93 -13.20 -0.14 -0.80
N ASP A 94 -12.94 1.08 -1.28
CA ASP A 94 -11.70 1.44 -1.95
C ASP A 94 -10.53 1.49 -0.94
N LEU A 95 -10.78 2.04 0.25
CA LEU A 95 -9.80 2.03 1.34
C LEU A 95 -9.48 0.62 1.82
N ARG A 96 -10.51 -0.23 1.97
CA ARG A 96 -10.35 -1.63 2.35
C ARG A 96 -9.55 -2.39 1.30
N GLU A 97 -9.90 -2.28 0.02
CA GLU A 97 -9.14 -2.92 -1.07
C GLU A 97 -7.68 -2.46 -1.05
N ASN A 98 -7.44 -1.15 -0.94
CA ASN A 98 -6.09 -0.60 -0.93
C ASN A 98 -5.28 -1.07 0.28
N PHE A 99 -5.87 -1.08 1.48
CA PHE A 99 -5.21 -1.59 2.68
C PHE A 99 -4.83 -3.06 2.53
N ILE A 100 -5.74 -3.92 2.09
CA ILE A 100 -5.47 -5.34 1.88
C ILE A 100 -4.38 -5.55 0.82
N CYS A 101 -4.43 -4.81 -0.30
CA CYS A 101 -3.38 -4.81 -1.31
C CYS A 101 -1.99 -4.50 -0.73
N ARG A 102 -1.90 -3.47 0.12
CA ARG A 102 -0.65 -3.14 0.83
C ARG A 102 -0.20 -4.24 1.78
N VAL A 103 -1.11 -4.84 2.55
CA VAL A 103 -0.78 -5.93 3.49
C VAL A 103 -0.17 -7.13 2.77
N PHE A 104 -0.81 -7.61 1.69
CA PHE A 104 -0.29 -8.73 0.92
C PHE A 104 1.02 -8.39 0.19
N SER A 105 1.18 -7.15 -0.28
CA SER A 105 2.43 -6.69 -0.89
C SER A 105 3.58 -6.63 0.11
N CYS A 106 3.32 -6.13 1.32
CA CYS A 106 4.30 -6.09 2.41
C CYS A 106 4.68 -7.50 2.86
N HIS A 107 3.69 -8.38 3.00
CA HIS A 107 3.91 -9.78 3.38
C HIS A 107 4.78 -10.52 2.36
N ASP A 108 4.45 -10.44 1.06
CA ASP A 108 5.24 -11.11 0.01
C ASP A 108 6.68 -10.58 -0.02
N TYR A 109 6.88 -9.27 0.20
CA TYR A 109 8.23 -8.70 0.29
C TYR A 109 9.01 -9.27 1.48
N GLN A 110 8.40 -9.27 2.67
CA GLN A 110 9.01 -9.82 3.89
C GLN A 110 9.36 -11.30 3.71
N GLN A 111 8.45 -12.11 3.14
CA GLN A 111 8.73 -13.53 2.88
C GLN A 111 9.84 -13.71 1.85
N THR A 112 9.85 -12.91 0.77
CA THR A 112 10.90 -12.97 -0.26
C THR A 112 12.30 -12.74 0.34
N MET A 113 12.41 -11.82 1.30
CA MET A 113 13.67 -11.43 1.94
C MET A 113 13.99 -12.18 3.24
N ARG A 114 13.11 -13.09 3.70
CA ARG A 114 13.21 -13.76 5.01
C ARG A 114 14.52 -14.49 5.22
N ASP A 115 14.97 -15.23 4.21
CA ASP A 115 16.22 -16.02 4.27
C ASP A 115 17.44 -15.22 3.79
N GLY A 116 17.38 -13.89 3.92
CA GLY A 116 18.42 -12.97 3.49
C GLY A 116 18.09 -12.25 2.18
N PHE A 117 18.55 -11.01 2.12
CA PHE A 117 18.41 -10.13 0.97
C PHE A 117 19.40 -10.50 -0.15
N SER A 118 18.95 -10.38 -1.40
CA SER A 118 19.84 -10.33 -2.55
C SER A 118 19.29 -9.42 -3.63
N ILE A 119 20.18 -8.85 -4.44
CA ILE A 119 19.78 -8.00 -5.59
C ILE A 119 18.89 -8.81 -6.56
N GLY A 120 19.19 -10.09 -6.77
CA GLY A 120 18.39 -10.96 -7.63
C GLY A 120 16.94 -11.13 -7.12
N LYS A 121 16.77 -11.35 -5.81
CA LYS A 121 15.44 -11.41 -5.17
C LYS A 121 14.69 -10.09 -5.33
N LEU A 122 15.38 -8.96 -5.14
CA LEU A 122 14.77 -7.63 -5.31
C LEU A 122 14.32 -7.38 -6.75
N VAL A 123 15.16 -7.71 -7.73
CA VAL A 123 14.82 -7.58 -9.16
C VAL A 123 13.63 -8.46 -9.52
N ALA A 124 13.61 -9.71 -9.07
CA ALA A 124 12.49 -10.63 -9.30
C ALA A 124 11.20 -10.11 -8.65
N PHE A 125 11.27 -9.65 -7.40
CA PHE A 125 10.13 -9.04 -6.72
C PHE A 125 9.61 -7.83 -7.50
N HIS A 126 10.46 -6.84 -7.78
CA HIS A 126 10.07 -5.63 -8.47
C HIS A 126 9.46 -5.92 -9.85
N SER A 127 10.03 -6.89 -10.58
CA SER A 127 9.55 -7.28 -11.90
C SER A 127 8.10 -7.74 -11.89
N ARG A 128 7.66 -8.44 -10.83
CA ARG A 128 6.27 -8.90 -10.63
C ARG A 128 5.33 -7.81 -10.14
N TYR A 129 5.85 -6.76 -9.48
CA TYR A 129 5.05 -5.70 -8.85
C TYR A 129 4.96 -4.40 -9.65
N LYS A 130 5.80 -4.22 -10.67
CA LYS A 130 5.96 -2.92 -11.33
C LYS A 130 4.65 -2.33 -11.89
N PHE A 131 3.73 -3.16 -12.43
CA PHE A 131 2.45 -2.66 -12.94
C PHE A 131 1.46 -2.31 -11.83
N LEU A 132 1.55 -3.01 -10.69
CA LEU A 132 0.80 -2.60 -9.50
C LEU A 132 1.31 -1.25 -9.01
N VAL A 133 2.63 -1.07 -8.87
CA VAL A 133 3.25 0.22 -8.55
C VAL A 133 2.81 1.30 -9.54
N MET A 134 2.81 1.01 -10.85
CA MET A 134 2.38 1.97 -11.87
C MET A 134 0.92 2.40 -11.71
N ALA A 135 0.02 1.48 -11.33
CA ALA A 135 -1.38 1.79 -11.07
C ALA A 135 -1.54 2.77 -9.90
N HIS A 136 -0.75 2.60 -8.84
CA HIS A 136 -0.84 3.44 -7.65
C HIS A 136 -0.02 4.75 -7.77
N SER A 137 1.12 4.72 -8.46
CA SER A 137 1.98 5.88 -8.68
C SER A 137 2.91 5.72 -9.90
N PRO A 138 2.60 6.37 -11.04
CA PRO A 138 3.48 6.43 -12.21
C PRO A 138 4.83 7.11 -11.93
N ALA A 139 4.90 7.98 -10.92
CA ALA A 139 6.16 8.56 -10.46
C ALA A 139 7.02 7.49 -9.77
N ALA A 140 6.43 6.76 -8.82
CA ALA A 140 7.13 5.68 -8.10
C ALA A 140 7.58 4.55 -9.02
N TYR A 141 6.80 4.24 -10.07
CA TYR A 141 7.19 3.28 -11.10
C TYR A 141 8.58 3.59 -11.70
N ARG A 142 8.84 4.89 -11.96
CA ARG A 142 10.14 5.33 -12.51
C ARG A 142 11.23 5.35 -11.45
N THR A 143 10.93 5.84 -10.24
CA THR A 143 11.94 5.96 -9.17
C THR A 143 12.37 4.59 -8.65
N LEU A 144 11.42 3.70 -8.35
CA LEU A 144 11.70 2.33 -7.90
C LEU A 144 12.41 1.52 -8.98
N GLY A 145 12.00 1.64 -10.25
CA GLY A 145 12.69 0.98 -11.35
C GLY A 145 14.17 1.42 -11.46
N ARG A 146 14.44 2.72 -11.28
CA ARG A 146 15.81 3.25 -11.25
C ARG A 146 16.59 2.76 -10.03
N LEU A 147 15.96 2.75 -8.86
CA LEU A 147 16.56 2.23 -7.61
C LEU A 147 17.02 0.77 -7.78
N VAL A 148 16.16 -0.07 -8.37
CA VAL A 148 16.49 -1.48 -8.64
C VAL A 148 17.60 -1.62 -9.69
N ALA A 149 17.58 -0.82 -10.75
CA ALA A 149 18.64 -0.83 -11.77
C ALA A 149 20.00 -0.40 -11.20
N GLN A 150 20.00 0.50 -10.20
CA GLN A 150 21.18 1.03 -9.53
C GLN A 150 21.49 0.32 -8.21
N ALA A 151 20.89 -0.86 -7.96
CA ALA A 151 20.98 -1.57 -6.68
C ALA A 151 22.42 -1.77 -6.16
N LYS A 152 23.39 -1.94 -7.07
CA LYS A 152 24.81 -2.15 -6.72
C LYS A 152 25.47 -0.93 -6.06
N LEU A 153 24.85 0.24 -6.08
CA LEU A 153 25.38 1.47 -5.48
C LEU A 153 25.07 1.61 -3.98
N PHE A 154 24.24 0.73 -3.43
CA PHE A 154 23.73 0.84 -2.05
C PHE A 154 24.18 -0.35 -1.20
N ALA A 155 24.30 -0.14 0.10
CA ALA A 155 24.45 -1.23 1.04
C ALA A 155 23.19 -2.11 1.05
N PRO A 156 23.30 -3.44 1.19
CA PRO A 156 22.15 -4.37 1.15
C PRO A 156 21.01 -3.99 2.11
N ASP A 157 21.33 -3.68 3.37
CA ASP A 157 20.33 -3.36 4.39
C ASP A 157 19.61 -2.04 4.10
N GLU A 158 20.37 -1.03 3.67
CA GLU A 158 19.82 0.27 3.27
C GLU A 158 18.86 0.11 2.09
N LEU A 159 19.28 -0.62 1.05
CA LEU A 159 18.47 -0.85 -0.14
C LEU A 159 17.20 -1.63 0.18
N CYS A 160 17.31 -2.66 1.03
CA CYS A 160 16.19 -3.48 1.45
C CYS A 160 15.10 -2.64 2.16
N GLN A 161 15.50 -1.81 3.12
CA GLN A 161 14.58 -0.95 3.87
C GLN A 161 14.02 0.18 3.01
N ARG A 162 14.88 0.84 2.22
CA ARG A 162 14.49 1.95 1.35
C ARG A 162 13.47 1.51 0.30
N TYR A 163 13.71 0.38 -0.37
CA TYR A 163 12.79 -0.12 -1.38
C TYR A 163 11.42 -0.45 -0.78
N LEU A 164 11.38 -1.13 0.37
CA LEU A 164 10.12 -1.46 1.05
C LEU A 164 9.35 -0.19 1.44
N LEU A 165 10.03 0.81 1.99
CA LEU A 165 9.42 2.10 2.34
C LEU A 165 8.82 2.79 1.11
N GLU A 166 9.61 2.97 0.05
CA GLU A 166 9.16 3.65 -1.17
C GLU A 166 8.01 2.87 -1.86
N LEU A 167 8.05 1.53 -1.84
CA LEU A 167 6.97 0.67 -2.32
C LEU A 167 5.67 0.92 -1.54
N MET A 168 5.72 0.88 -0.21
CA MET A 168 4.53 1.04 0.63
C MET A 168 3.95 2.45 0.54
N GLN A 169 4.80 3.47 0.41
CA GLN A 169 4.37 4.83 0.12
C GLN A 169 3.67 4.94 -1.25
N ALA A 170 4.18 4.26 -2.27
CA ALA A 170 3.54 4.23 -3.58
C ALA A 170 2.17 3.58 -3.52
N LEU A 171 2.07 2.40 -2.91
CA LEU A 171 0.84 1.60 -2.82
C LEU A 171 -0.22 2.21 -1.89
N LYS A 172 0.14 3.15 -1.01
CA LYS A 172 -0.82 3.90 -0.17
C LYS A 172 -1.78 4.77 -0.98
N ASN A 173 -1.39 5.18 -2.19
CA ASN A 173 -2.27 5.96 -3.06
C ASN A 173 -3.37 5.05 -3.65
N ILE A 174 -4.64 5.44 -3.59
CA ILE A 174 -5.71 4.70 -4.28
C ILE A 174 -5.56 4.92 -5.78
N ALA A 175 -5.52 3.84 -6.56
CA ALA A 175 -5.34 3.90 -7.99
C ALA A 175 -6.62 4.41 -8.67
N THR A 176 -6.46 5.44 -9.51
CA THR A 176 -7.57 6.02 -10.27
C THR A 176 -7.86 5.20 -11.53
N ARG A 177 -9.08 5.31 -12.07
CA ARG A 177 -9.45 4.71 -13.38
C ARG A 177 -8.46 5.07 -14.48
N LYS A 178 -7.95 6.32 -14.50
CA LYS A 178 -6.94 6.77 -15.46
C LYS A 178 -5.64 5.97 -15.32
N GLN A 179 -5.15 5.77 -14.10
CA GLN A 179 -3.92 5.01 -13.87
C GLN A 179 -4.09 3.53 -14.24
N HIS A 180 -5.20 2.90 -13.86
CA HIS A 180 -5.53 1.54 -14.30
C HIS A 180 -5.61 1.43 -15.82
N THR A 181 -6.26 2.37 -16.49
CA THR A 181 -6.33 2.42 -17.96
C THR A 181 -4.94 2.41 -18.58
N ASN A 182 -4.02 3.24 -18.06
CA ASN A 182 -2.64 3.27 -18.53
C ASN A 182 -1.99 1.88 -18.40
N VAL A 183 -2.13 1.23 -17.24
CA VAL A 183 -1.57 -0.11 -17.01
C VAL A 183 -2.17 -1.14 -17.96
N LEU A 184 -3.49 -1.14 -18.17
CA LEU A 184 -4.16 -2.05 -19.09
C LEU A 184 -3.68 -1.87 -20.54
N GLN A 185 -3.48 -0.63 -20.99
CA GLN A 185 -2.90 -0.34 -22.31
C GLN A 185 -1.45 -0.82 -22.43
N HIS A 186 -0.64 -0.66 -21.38
CA HIS A 186 0.71 -1.21 -21.34
C HIS A 186 0.70 -2.74 -21.44
N LEU A 187 -0.19 -3.42 -20.71
CA LEU A 187 -0.35 -4.87 -20.75
C LEU A 187 -0.83 -5.35 -22.12
N GLN A 188 -1.78 -4.66 -22.74
CA GLN A 188 -2.23 -4.93 -24.10
C GLN A 188 -1.07 -4.88 -25.11
N GLY A 189 -0.11 -3.97 -24.93
CA GLY A 189 1.07 -3.87 -25.78
C GLY A 189 1.92 -5.14 -25.85
N PHE A 190 1.94 -5.94 -24.78
CA PHE A 190 2.63 -7.25 -24.77
C PHE A 190 1.89 -8.32 -25.58
N LEU A 191 0.59 -8.13 -25.81
CA LEU A 191 -0.27 -9.06 -26.56
C LEU A 191 -0.40 -8.67 -28.05
N LYS A 192 0.34 -7.66 -28.52
CA LYS A 192 0.19 -7.14 -29.89
C LYS A 192 0.51 -8.16 -30.98
N HIS A 193 1.31 -9.19 -30.70
CA HIS A 193 1.63 -10.24 -31.68
C HIS A 193 0.78 -11.51 -31.47
N SER A 194 0.11 -11.63 -30.32
CA SER A 194 -0.73 -12.78 -29.97
C SER A 194 -2.20 -12.60 -30.38
N LEU A 195 -2.64 -11.35 -30.56
CA LEU A 195 -4.01 -11.02 -30.90
C LEU A 195 -4.17 -10.73 -32.40
N ASN A 196 -5.27 -11.20 -32.99
CA ASN A 196 -5.72 -10.77 -34.31
C ASN A 196 -6.29 -9.32 -34.24
N ALA A 197 -6.66 -8.75 -35.38
CA ALA A 197 -7.14 -7.36 -35.44
C ALA A 197 -8.42 -7.15 -34.59
N ASP A 198 -9.38 -8.06 -34.70
CA ASP A 198 -10.67 -7.96 -34.01
C ASP A 198 -10.50 -8.05 -32.49
N ALA A 199 -9.72 -9.01 -31.98
CA ALA A 199 -9.47 -9.15 -30.54
C ALA A 199 -8.69 -7.96 -29.97
N LYS A 200 -7.77 -7.34 -30.75
CA LYS A 200 -7.11 -6.10 -30.34
C LYS A 200 -8.12 -4.96 -30.21
N GLN A 201 -9.02 -4.83 -31.17
CA GLN A 201 -10.04 -3.78 -31.16
C GLN A 201 -11.02 -3.99 -30.00
N GLU A 202 -11.47 -5.23 -29.77
CA GLU A 202 -12.34 -5.60 -28.65
C GLU A 202 -11.71 -5.22 -27.31
N LEU A 203 -10.44 -5.60 -27.08
CA LEU A 203 -9.73 -5.26 -25.85
C LEU A 203 -9.53 -3.75 -25.71
N THR A 204 -9.23 -3.04 -26.80
CA THR A 204 -9.08 -1.57 -26.79
C THR A 204 -10.39 -0.89 -26.39
N GLU A 205 -11.50 -1.32 -26.98
CA GLU A 205 -12.83 -0.79 -26.70
C GLU A 205 -13.25 -1.10 -25.25
N LEU A 206 -12.98 -2.31 -24.77
CA LEU A 206 -13.28 -2.69 -23.38
C LEU A 206 -12.49 -1.84 -22.37
N ILE A 207 -11.21 -1.57 -22.64
CA ILE A 207 -10.39 -0.66 -21.83
C ILE A 207 -10.95 0.77 -21.89
N HIS A 208 -11.41 1.23 -23.06
CA HIS A 208 -12.03 2.55 -23.21
C HIS A 208 -13.33 2.66 -22.40
N ARG A 209 -14.21 1.66 -22.48
CA ARG A 209 -15.44 1.59 -21.68
C ARG A 209 -15.16 1.58 -20.19
N TYR A 210 -14.12 0.87 -19.73
CA TYR A 210 -13.69 0.90 -18.33
C TYR A 210 -13.27 2.33 -17.91
N ARG A 211 -12.45 2.99 -18.73
CA ARG A 211 -12.00 4.37 -18.51
C ARG A 211 -13.18 5.33 -18.35
N GLN A 212 -14.22 5.16 -19.15
CA GLN A 212 -15.45 5.97 -19.12
C GLN A 212 -16.41 5.64 -17.98
N GLY A 213 -16.20 4.52 -17.26
CA GLY A 213 -17.06 4.11 -16.15
C GLY A 213 -18.14 3.11 -16.50
N PHE A 214 -18.23 2.67 -17.76
CA PHE A 214 -19.31 1.79 -18.23
C PHE A 214 -19.16 0.32 -17.82
N VAL A 215 -17.96 -0.10 -17.45
CA VAL A 215 -17.67 -1.46 -16.98
C VAL A 215 -16.72 -1.43 -15.77
N PRO A 216 -16.72 -2.47 -14.92
CA PRO A 216 -15.77 -2.59 -13.80
C PRO A 216 -14.36 -2.89 -14.30
N LEU A 217 -13.35 -2.68 -13.42
CA LEU A 217 -11.95 -2.99 -13.71
C LEU A 217 -11.73 -4.48 -14.04
N LEU A 218 -12.53 -5.36 -13.42
CA LEU A 218 -12.39 -6.79 -13.59
C LEU A 218 -12.64 -7.24 -15.04
N ALA A 219 -13.52 -6.55 -15.79
CA ALA A 219 -13.83 -6.92 -17.17
C ALA A 219 -12.59 -6.94 -18.10
N PRO A 220 -11.81 -5.85 -18.25
CA PRO A 220 -10.58 -5.90 -19.03
C PRO A 220 -9.48 -6.77 -18.41
N ILE A 221 -9.44 -6.93 -17.08
CA ILE A 221 -8.50 -7.85 -16.40
C ILE A 221 -8.77 -9.30 -16.83
N THR A 222 -10.02 -9.74 -16.79
CA THR A 222 -10.43 -11.10 -17.16
C THR A 222 -10.14 -11.38 -18.63
N LEU A 223 -10.40 -10.42 -19.54
CA LEU A 223 -10.09 -10.59 -20.96
C LEU A 223 -8.58 -10.70 -21.21
N LEU A 224 -7.75 -9.88 -20.54
CA LEU A 224 -6.29 -10.00 -20.60
C LEU A 224 -5.83 -11.37 -20.09
N GLN A 225 -6.35 -11.84 -18.95
CA GLN A 225 -6.02 -13.16 -18.40
C GLN A 225 -6.45 -14.30 -19.32
N HIS A 226 -7.60 -14.19 -19.99
CA HIS A 226 -8.04 -15.15 -20.98
C HIS A 226 -7.04 -15.27 -22.13
N HIS A 227 -6.61 -14.15 -22.72
CA HIS A 227 -5.62 -14.17 -23.79
C HIS A 227 -4.26 -14.71 -23.32
N LEU A 228 -3.83 -14.40 -22.09
CA LEU A 228 -2.61 -14.96 -21.51
C LEU A 228 -2.69 -16.47 -21.25
N LYS A 229 -3.88 -17.03 -21.02
CA LYS A 229 -4.05 -18.49 -20.92
C LYS A 229 -3.86 -19.18 -22.27
N LEU A 230 -4.35 -18.56 -23.35
CA LEU A 230 -4.23 -19.10 -24.72
C LEU A 230 -2.80 -18.95 -25.26
N GLN A 231 -2.16 -17.81 -25.00
CA GLN A 231 -0.80 -17.52 -25.42
C GLN A 231 0.00 -16.96 -24.25
N PRO A 232 0.61 -17.84 -23.44
CA PRO A 232 1.34 -17.44 -22.25
C PRO A 232 2.51 -16.52 -22.55
N ASN A 233 2.59 -15.42 -21.81
CA ASN A 233 3.76 -14.57 -21.72
C ASN A 233 4.24 -14.59 -20.28
N SER A 234 5.32 -15.34 -20.00
CA SER A 234 5.80 -15.59 -18.62
C SER A 234 5.99 -14.29 -17.82
N TYR A 235 6.50 -13.26 -18.48
CA TYR A 235 6.73 -11.95 -17.88
C TYR A 235 5.43 -11.24 -17.45
N VAL A 236 4.40 -11.30 -18.29
CA VAL A 236 3.10 -10.67 -18.01
C VAL A 236 2.28 -11.52 -17.05
N SER A 237 2.30 -12.85 -17.22
CA SER A 237 1.59 -13.79 -16.36
C SER A 237 2.08 -13.75 -14.91
N SER A 238 3.34 -13.36 -14.65
CA SER A 238 3.86 -13.22 -13.28
C SER A 238 3.45 -11.92 -12.57
N GLN A 239 2.69 -11.03 -13.22
CA GLN A 239 2.39 -9.70 -12.68
C GLN A 239 1.32 -9.78 -11.58
N ARG A 240 1.64 -9.28 -10.38
CA ARG A 240 0.71 -9.19 -9.25
C ARG A 240 -0.42 -8.18 -9.45
N TYR A 241 -0.38 -7.40 -10.54
CA TYR A 241 -1.49 -6.51 -10.91
C TYR A 241 -2.81 -7.26 -11.17
N PHE A 242 -2.72 -8.45 -11.76
CA PHE A 242 -3.88 -9.30 -12.05
C PHE A 242 -4.52 -9.84 -10.77
N GLU A 243 -3.69 -10.28 -9.83
CA GLU A 243 -4.11 -10.86 -8.54
C GLU A 243 -3.23 -10.31 -7.40
N PRO A 244 -3.51 -9.10 -6.90
CA PRO A 244 -2.69 -8.46 -5.86
C PRO A 244 -2.84 -9.15 -4.50
N TYR A 245 -3.98 -9.78 -4.26
CA TYR A 245 -4.36 -10.55 -3.08
C TYR A 245 -5.26 -11.73 -3.52
N PRO A 246 -5.48 -12.74 -2.67
CA PRO A 246 -6.29 -13.91 -3.02
C PRO A 246 -7.71 -13.55 -3.47
N GLU A 247 -8.16 -14.16 -4.55
CA GLU A 247 -9.51 -13.95 -5.12
C GLU A 247 -10.63 -14.22 -4.11
N SER A 248 -10.44 -15.17 -3.18
CA SER A 248 -11.40 -15.56 -2.15
C SER A 248 -11.83 -14.42 -1.21
N LEU A 249 -11.11 -13.29 -1.20
CA LEU A 249 -11.48 -12.11 -0.42
C LEU A 249 -12.59 -11.27 -1.06
N GLY A 250 -12.93 -11.50 -2.34
CA GLY A 250 -14.08 -10.89 -3.00
C GLY A 250 -14.02 -9.36 -3.12
N LEU A 251 -12.83 -8.75 -3.13
CA LEU A 251 -12.66 -7.29 -3.05
C LEU A 251 -12.80 -6.56 -4.40
N ARG A 252 -12.77 -7.28 -5.52
CA ARG A 252 -12.87 -6.75 -6.90
C ARG A 252 -14.16 -7.15 -7.64
N ALA A 253 -15.15 -7.63 -6.88
CA ALA A 253 -16.44 -8.10 -7.39
C ALA A 253 -17.39 -6.95 -7.74
#